data_AF-A0A382N520-F1
#
_entry.id   AF-A0A382N520-F1
#
_cell.length_a   1.000
_cell.length_b   1.000
_cell.length_c   1.000
_cell.angle_alpha   90.00
_cell.angle_beta   90.00
_cell.angle_gamma   90.00
#
_symmetry.space_group_name_H-M   'P 1'
#
loop_
_entity.id
_entity.type
_entity.pdbx_description
1 polymer ?
#
loop_
_entity_poly.entity_id
_entity_poly.type
_entity_poly.pdbx_seq_one_letter_code
_entity_poly.pdbx_strand_id
1 'polypeptide(L)'
;IQSVKAPKAAKRLPDNLDVDRMARLLDIPGDGPLVLRDRAILELLYSSGLRLAELTALNIGDVDLMDATVSVMGKGRKERVIPVGKYAKDALLSWLDVRSMLANSGEQAIFVSQRGKRLSPRSVQARVDYWAKRQGIDTRVYPHLFRHSFATHILESSHDLRGVQELLGHANISTTQVYTHLDFQHLAQIYDQTHPRARLKKDDEEH
;
A
#
# COMPACT_ATOMS: atom_id res chain seq x y z
N ILE A 1 17.03 -27.56 -47.53
CA ILE A 1 17.01 -27.67 -46.05
C ILE A 1 16.65 -26.30 -45.49
N GLN A 2 15.38 -26.07 -45.18
CA GLN A 2 14.87 -24.80 -44.64
C GLN A 2 15.10 -24.77 -43.14
N SER A 3 15.83 -23.76 -42.66
CA SER A 3 16.17 -23.54 -41.26
C SER A 3 14.97 -22.98 -40.50
N VAL A 4 14.33 -23.82 -39.70
CA VAL A 4 13.27 -23.42 -38.75
C VAL A 4 13.92 -22.68 -37.59
N LYS A 5 13.66 -21.36 -37.48
CA LYS A 5 14.02 -20.57 -36.30
C LYS A 5 13.15 -20.98 -35.13
N ALA A 6 13.78 -21.35 -34.02
CA ALA A 6 13.09 -21.64 -32.75
C ALA A 6 12.28 -20.40 -32.28
N PRO A 7 11.12 -20.61 -31.64
CA PRO A 7 10.32 -19.52 -31.11
C PRO A 7 11.11 -18.77 -30.04
N LYS A 8 11.07 -17.43 -30.09
CA LYS A 8 11.67 -16.55 -29.07
C LYS A 8 11.07 -16.92 -27.71
N ALA A 9 11.93 -17.32 -26.77
CA ALA A 9 11.58 -17.48 -25.37
C ALA A 9 10.84 -16.23 -24.89
N ALA A 10 9.70 -16.43 -24.21
CA ALA A 10 8.94 -15.34 -23.61
C ALA A 10 9.89 -14.52 -22.71
N LYS A 11 9.98 -13.21 -22.95
CA LYS A 11 10.69 -12.27 -22.07
C LYS A 11 10.14 -12.48 -20.67
N ARG A 12 10.98 -12.94 -19.72
CA ARG A 12 10.63 -12.93 -18.30
C ARG A 12 10.24 -11.50 -17.95
N LEU A 13 9.00 -11.31 -17.54
CA LEU A 13 8.53 -10.07 -16.93
C LEU A 13 9.47 -9.79 -15.73
N PRO A 14 9.90 -8.55 -15.51
CA PRO A 14 10.79 -8.22 -14.40
C PRO A 14 10.16 -8.70 -13.08
N ASP A 15 11.00 -9.09 -12.12
CA ASP A 15 10.66 -9.68 -10.82
C ASP A 15 9.58 -8.88 -10.05
N ASN A 16 8.32 -9.05 -10.44
CA ASN A 16 7.20 -8.65 -9.64
C ASN A 16 7.28 -9.47 -8.35
N LEU A 17 7.12 -8.82 -7.19
CA LEU A 17 6.84 -9.57 -5.98
C LEU A 17 5.55 -10.34 -6.25
N ASP A 18 5.67 -11.65 -6.41
CA ASP A 18 4.54 -12.56 -6.53
C ASP A 18 3.56 -12.30 -5.36
N VAL A 19 2.27 -12.49 -5.59
CA VAL A 19 1.18 -12.24 -4.62
C VAL A 19 1.54 -12.85 -3.26
N ASP A 20 2.09 -14.06 -3.28
CA ASP A 20 2.51 -14.80 -2.09
C ASP A 20 3.66 -14.12 -1.33
N ARG A 21 4.62 -13.52 -2.04
CA ARG A 21 5.71 -12.76 -1.41
C ARG A 21 5.17 -11.50 -0.76
N MET A 22 4.21 -10.83 -1.39
CA MET A 22 3.58 -9.65 -0.80
C MET A 22 2.73 -10.02 0.41
N ALA A 23 2.00 -11.13 0.34
CA ALA A 23 1.24 -11.66 1.48
C ALA A 23 2.15 -11.93 2.68
N ARG A 24 3.28 -12.62 2.46
CA ARG A 24 4.31 -12.84 3.49
C ARG A 24 4.90 -11.53 4.02
N LEU A 25 5.15 -10.54 3.16
CA LEU A 25 5.68 -9.25 3.58
C LEU A 25 4.72 -8.50 4.50
N LEU A 26 3.41 -8.58 4.23
CA LEU A 26 2.35 -7.94 5.01
C LEU A 26 2.03 -8.70 6.31
N ASP A 27 2.31 -10.01 6.37
CA ASP A 27 2.09 -10.84 7.55
C ASP A 27 3.21 -10.67 8.60
N ILE A 28 3.38 -9.44 9.07
CA ILE A 28 4.39 -9.09 10.07
C ILE A 28 4.02 -9.71 11.44
N PRO A 29 4.88 -10.55 12.05
CA PRO A 29 4.63 -11.09 13.38
C PRO A 29 4.96 -10.08 14.50
N GLY A 30 4.16 -10.12 15.58
CA GLY A 30 4.35 -9.34 16.82
C GLY A 30 3.34 -8.20 17.00
N ASP A 31 3.35 -7.63 18.20
CA ASP A 31 2.37 -6.64 18.70
C ASP A 31 3.01 -5.40 19.33
N GLY A 32 4.35 -5.32 19.40
CA GLY A 32 5.04 -4.16 19.93
C GLY A 32 4.75 -2.87 19.13
N PRO A 33 4.81 -1.66 19.74
CA PRO A 33 4.41 -0.41 19.08
C PRO A 33 5.12 -0.14 17.74
N LEU A 34 6.42 -0.43 17.65
CA LEU A 34 7.17 -0.27 16.39
C LEU A 34 6.75 -1.29 15.31
N VAL A 35 6.31 -2.48 15.72
CA VAL A 35 5.81 -3.53 14.81
C VAL A 35 4.45 -3.12 14.27
N LEU A 36 3.54 -2.65 15.14
CA LEU A 36 2.23 -2.13 14.74
C LEU A 36 2.35 -0.93 13.80
N ARG A 37 3.28 -0.01 14.10
CA ARG A 37 3.61 1.10 13.19
C ARG A 37 4.03 0.59 11.80
N ASP A 38 4.97 -0.34 11.77
CA ASP A 38 5.53 -0.80 10.50
C ASP A 38 4.48 -1.60 9.70
N ARG A 39 3.63 -2.39 10.36
CA ARG A 39 2.48 -3.06 9.73
C ARG A 39 1.54 -2.04 9.09
N ALA A 40 1.16 -0.99 9.82
CA ALA A 40 0.32 0.08 9.28
C ALA A 40 0.97 0.79 8.08
N ILE A 41 2.29 1.02 8.10
CA ILE A 41 3.02 1.60 6.97
C ILE A 41 2.95 0.68 5.74
N LEU A 42 3.22 -0.62 5.90
CA LEU A 42 3.23 -1.56 4.78
C LEU A 42 1.84 -1.78 4.19
N GLU A 43 0.83 -1.98 5.05
CA GLU A 43 -0.56 -2.14 4.62
C GLU A 43 -1.04 -0.88 3.90
N LEU A 44 -0.74 0.31 4.42
CA LEU A 44 -1.13 1.56 3.76
C LEU A 44 -0.40 1.79 2.43
N LEU A 45 0.91 1.51 2.35
CA LEU A 45 1.65 1.56 1.08
C LEU A 45 1.04 0.61 0.04
N TYR A 46 0.59 -0.56 0.48
CA TYR A 46 -0.05 -1.55 -0.36
C TYR A 46 -1.50 -1.16 -0.75
N SER A 47 -2.27 -0.54 0.14
CA SER A 47 -3.71 -0.30 -0.04
C SER A 47 -4.09 0.96 -0.78
N SER A 48 -3.23 1.97 -0.77
CA SER A 48 -3.58 3.34 -1.18
C SER A 48 -2.76 3.82 -2.37
N GLY A 49 -1.80 3.00 -2.80
CA GLY A 49 -0.84 3.38 -3.84
C GLY A 49 -0.07 4.67 -3.53
N LEU A 50 -0.03 5.17 -2.29
CA LEU A 50 0.61 6.43 -1.92
C LEU A 50 2.08 6.50 -2.37
N ARG A 51 2.53 7.70 -2.76
CA ARG A 51 3.97 7.94 -2.89
C ARG A 51 4.59 7.95 -1.50
N LEU A 52 5.85 7.51 -1.39
CA LEU A 52 6.60 7.54 -0.13
C LEU A 52 6.60 8.93 0.54
N ALA A 53 6.74 9.98 -0.27
CA ALA A 53 6.69 11.36 0.23
C ALA A 53 5.30 11.75 0.73
N GLU A 54 4.23 11.27 0.11
CA GLU A 54 2.85 11.51 0.56
C GLU A 54 2.62 10.78 1.90
N LEU A 55 2.96 9.50 1.99
CA LEU A 55 2.83 8.70 3.22
C LEU A 55 3.59 9.31 4.41
N THR A 56 4.83 9.77 4.19
CA THR A 56 5.63 10.37 5.26
C THR A 56 5.19 11.78 5.63
N ALA A 57 4.39 12.45 4.79
CA ALA A 57 3.82 13.77 5.06
C ALA A 57 2.50 13.72 5.84
N LEU A 58 1.82 12.56 5.88
CA LEU A 58 0.52 12.40 6.55
C LEU A 58 0.55 12.83 8.03
N ASN A 59 -0.53 13.46 8.44
CA ASN A 59 -0.92 13.77 9.81
C ASN A 59 -2.11 12.91 10.23
N ILE A 60 -2.40 12.91 11.53
CA ILE A 60 -3.58 12.20 12.07
C ILE A 60 -4.87 12.70 11.41
N GLY A 61 -5.00 14.02 11.21
CA GLY A 61 -6.20 14.62 10.59
C GLY A 61 -6.36 14.35 9.10
N ASP A 62 -5.35 13.77 8.44
CA ASP A 62 -5.42 13.43 7.01
C ASP A 62 -6.08 12.05 6.79
N VAL A 63 -6.44 11.34 7.86
CA VAL A 63 -7.01 9.98 7.80
C VAL A 63 -8.40 9.98 8.43
N ASP A 64 -9.40 9.62 7.63
CA ASP A 64 -10.75 9.36 8.12
C ASP A 64 -10.98 7.84 8.20
N LEU A 65 -10.98 7.31 9.41
CA LEU A 65 -11.18 5.87 9.64
C LEU A 65 -12.66 5.48 9.59
N MET A 66 -13.60 6.42 9.74
CA MET A 66 -15.02 6.14 9.59
C MET A 66 -15.33 5.89 8.12
N ASP A 67 -14.89 6.80 7.25
CA ASP A 67 -15.07 6.71 5.80
C ASP A 67 -14.01 5.84 5.12
N ALA A 68 -12.99 5.38 5.85
CA ALA A 68 -11.86 4.60 5.34
C ALA A 68 -11.16 5.31 4.18
N THR A 69 -10.77 6.57 4.40
CA THR A 69 -10.10 7.38 3.38
C THR A 69 -8.87 8.12 3.93
N VAL A 70 -7.97 8.48 3.02
CA VAL A 70 -6.79 9.32 3.30
C VAL A 70 -6.76 10.49 2.32
N SER A 71 -6.61 11.69 2.83
CA SER A 71 -6.43 12.91 2.04
C SER A 71 -4.96 13.21 1.83
N VAL A 72 -4.56 13.47 0.59
CA VAL A 72 -3.17 13.87 0.26
C VAL A 72 -3.09 15.03 -0.71
N MET A 73 -2.05 15.83 -0.54
CA MET A 73 -1.76 16.94 -1.42
C MET A 73 -0.98 16.47 -2.67
N GLY A 74 -1.64 16.54 -3.82
CA GLY A 74 -1.06 16.23 -5.13
C GLY A 74 -0.30 17.39 -5.77
N LYS A 75 0.15 17.16 -7.02
CA LYS A 75 0.85 18.18 -7.82
C LYS A 75 -0.08 19.39 -8.05
N GLY A 76 0.45 20.59 -7.84
CA GLY A 76 -0.32 21.84 -7.98
C GLY A 76 -1.19 22.20 -6.78
N ARG A 77 -0.90 21.64 -5.59
CA ARG A 77 -1.63 21.87 -4.32
C ARG A 77 -3.10 21.47 -4.35
N LYS A 78 -3.47 20.56 -5.27
CA LYS A 78 -4.81 19.96 -5.29
C LYS A 78 -4.83 18.76 -4.35
N GLU A 79 -5.78 18.77 -3.44
CA GLU A 79 -6.04 17.63 -2.57
C GLU A 79 -6.73 16.51 -3.36
N ARG A 80 -6.36 15.26 -3.06
CA ARG A 80 -7.05 14.07 -3.54
C ARG A 80 -7.33 13.15 -2.36
N VAL A 81 -8.50 12.54 -2.36
CA VAL A 81 -8.90 11.54 -1.38
C VAL A 81 -8.66 10.16 -1.97
N ILE A 82 -8.12 9.25 -1.17
CA ILE A 82 -7.78 7.89 -1.58
C ILE A 82 -8.50 6.91 -0.64
N PRO A 83 -9.22 5.91 -1.15
CA PRO A 83 -9.80 4.87 -0.32
C PRO A 83 -8.70 4.03 0.34
N VAL A 84 -8.99 3.57 1.56
CA VAL A 84 -8.15 2.68 2.35
C VAL A 84 -8.92 1.38 2.54
N GLY A 85 -8.35 0.28 2.06
CA GLY A 85 -8.95 -1.04 2.28
C GLY A 85 -8.93 -1.49 3.74
N LYS A 86 -9.72 -2.51 4.03
CA LYS A 86 -9.96 -2.99 5.40
C LYS A 86 -8.66 -3.34 6.14
N TYR A 87 -7.74 -4.05 5.51
CA TYR A 87 -6.47 -4.46 6.16
C TYR A 87 -5.60 -3.27 6.59
N ALA A 88 -5.54 -2.23 5.77
CA ALA A 88 -4.83 -1.00 6.11
C ALA A 88 -5.56 -0.19 7.18
N LYS A 89 -6.90 -0.13 7.14
CA LYS A 89 -7.72 0.49 8.19
C LYS A 89 -7.49 -0.19 9.55
N ASP A 90 -7.57 -1.52 9.60
CA ASP A 90 -7.37 -2.30 10.83
C ASP A 90 -5.95 -2.12 11.39
N ALA A 91 -4.94 -2.08 10.51
CA ALA A 91 -3.56 -1.82 10.91
C ALA A 91 -3.35 -0.38 11.41
N LEU A 92 -3.99 0.60 10.78
CA LEU A 92 -3.96 2.00 11.22
C LEU A 92 -4.61 2.18 12.59
N LEU A 93 -5.77 1.56 12.83
CA LEU A 93 -6.42 1.56 14.14
C LEU A 93 -5.48 1.01 15.22
N SER A 94 -4.92 -0.18 14.97
CA SER A 94 -3.98 -0.84 15.90
C SER A 94 -2.75 0.03 16.19
N TRP A 95 -2.23 0.74 15.19
CA TRP A 95 -1.11 1.66 15.37
C TRP A 95 -1.51 2.91 16.16
N LEU A 96 -2.65 3.52 15.86
CA LEU A 96 -3.10 4.75 16.51
C LEU A 96 -3.38 4.55 18.00
N ASP A 97 -3.85 3.37 18.40
CA ASP A 97 -4.07 3.00 19.81
C ASP A 97 -2.78 3.08 20.64
N VAL A 98 -1.63 2.76 20.05
CA VAL A 98 -0.32 2.73 20.73
C VAL A 98 0.60 3.89 20.35
N ARG A 99 0.21 4.74 19.39
CA ARG A 99 1.05 5.82 18.85
C ARG A 99 1.54 6.77 19.94
N SER A 100 0.68 7.08 20.90
CA SER A 100 0.99 7.99 22.02
C SER A 100 2.14 7.51 22.91
N MET A 101 2.45 6.20 22.91
CA MET A 101 3.60 5.64 23.63
C MET A 101 4.95 6.08 23.02
N LEU A 102 4.96 6.48 21.75
CA LEU A 102 6.17 6.87 21.03
C LEU A 102 6.17 8.36 20.67
N ALA A 103 5.03 8.94 20.30
CA ALA A 103 4.95 10.30 19.78
C ALA A 103 5.27 11.35 20.86
N ASN A 104 6.07 12.36 20.48
CA ASN A 104 6.28 13.51 21.34
C ASN A 104 4.99 14.33 21.46
N SER A 105 4.86 15.07 22.57
CA SER A 105 3.73 15.99 22.76
C SER A 105 3.61 16.97 21.59
N GLY A 106 2.39 17.11 21.06
CA GLY A 106 2.09 17.99 19.93
C GLY A 106 2.47 17.48 18.53
N GLU A 107 3.17 16.35 18.41
CA GLU A 107 3.52 15.78 17.10
C GLU A 107 2.23 15.33 16.37
N GLN A 108 2.02 15.85 15.16
CA GLN A 108 0.84 15.58 14.34
C GLN A 108 1.07 14.48 13.31
N ALA A 109 2.33 14.14 13.01
CA ALA A 109 2.65 13.11 12.03
C ALA A 109 2.02 11.76 12.42
N ILE A 110 1.29 11.13 11.50
CA ILE A 110 0.66 9.85 11.82
C ILE A 110 1.71 8.78 12.14
N PHE A 111 2.82 8.75 11.40
CA PHE A 111 3.95 7.85 11.64
C PHE A 111 5.13 8.57 12.28
N VAL A 112 5.55 8.08 13.45
CA VAL A 112 6.67 8.62 14.21
C VAL A 112 7.81 7.60 14.34
N SER A 113 9.03 8.11 14.43
CA SER A 113 10.22 7.35 14.77
C SER A 113 10.20 6.93 16.24
N GLN A 114 11.13 6.06 16.64
CA GLN A 114 11.34 5.70 18.06
C GLN A 114 11.71 6.91 18.93
N ARG A 115 12.15 8.02 18.32
CA ARG A 115 12.43 9.30 18.99
C ARG A 115 11.21 10.23 19.07
N GLY A 116 10.03 9.73 18.68
CA GLY A 116 8.77 10.46 18.75
C GLY A 116 8.56 11.60 17.76
N LYS A 117 9.43 11.73 16.77
CA LYS A 117 9.29 12.72 15.66
C LYS A 117 8.87 12.05 14.37
N ARG A 118 8.27 12.81 13.45
CA ARG A 118 7.92 12.39 12.07
C ARG A 118 8.96 11.45 11.46
N LEU A 119 8.48 10.34 10.91
CA LEU A 119 9.33 9.35 10.24
C LEU A 119 9.81 9.87 8.89
N SER A 120 11.11 9.73 8.60
CA SER A 120 11.66 10.16 7.30
C SER A 120 11.42 9.12 6.18
N PRO A 121 11.40 9.53 4.90
CA PRO A 121 11.34 8.61 3.77
C PRO A 121 12.40 7.51 3.83
N ARG A 122 13.63 7.87 4.21
CA ARG A 122 14.76 6.94 4.31
C ARG A 122 14.56 5.93 5.44
N SER A 123 13.95 6.37 6.55
CA SER A 123 13.59 5.49 7.66
C SER A 123 12.53 4.49 7.24
N VAL A 124 11.48 4.92 6.52
CA VAL A 124 10.45 4.01 5.99
C VAL A 124 11.07 2.97 5.07
N GLN A 125 11.92 3.38 4.11
CA GLN A 125 12.64 2.45 3.23
C GLN A 125 13.45 1.42 4.03
N ALA A 126 14.18 1.86 5.06
CA ALA A 126 14.94 0.95 5.92
C ALA A 126 14.04 -0.03 6.69
N ARG A 127 12.81 0.37 7.07
CA ARG A 127 11.85 -0.54 7.71
C ARG A 127 11.26 -1.55 6.72
N VAL A 128 10.96 -1.12 5.49
CA VAL A 128 10.54 -2.03 4.41
C VAL A 128 11.63 -3.08 4.14
N ASP A 129 12.88 -2.64 3.96
CA ASP A 129 14.04 -3.53 3.74
C ASP A 129 14.26 -4.47 4.92
N TYR A 130 14.05 -4.00 6.16
CA TYR A 130 14.14 -4.82 7.37
C TYR A 130 13.12 -5.97 7.36
N TRP A 131 11.85 -5.67 7.08
CA TRP A 131 10.81 -6.69 7.07
C TRP A 131 10.93 -7.64 5.88
N ALA A 132 11.31 -7.15 4.70
CA ALA A 132 11.59 -8.00 3.55
C ALA A 132 12.63 -9.08 3.87
N LYS A 133 13.76 -8.68 4.49
CA LYS A 133 14.78 -9.64 4.93
C LYS A 133 14.28 -10.62 5.99
N ARG A 134 13.50 -10.14 6.96
CA ARG A 134 12.97 -10.97 8.04
C ARG A 134 11.96 -12.02 7.54
N GLN A 135 11.26 -11.72 6.45
CA GLN A 135 10.32 -12.62 5.79
C GLN A 135 10.97 -13.48 4.68
N GLY A 136 12.30 -13.50 4.59
CA GLY A 136 13.02 -14.32 3.61
C GLY A 136 12.83 -13.88 2.16
N ILE A 137 12.59 -12.60 1.93
CA ILE A 137 12.44 -12.03 0.58
C ILE A 137 13.81 -11.52 0.13
N ASP A 138 14.48 -12.30 -0.73
CA ASP A 138 15.83 -12.01 -1.22
C ASP A 138 15.88 -10.86 -2.24
N THR A 139 14.72 -10.43 -2.76
CA THR A 139 14.61 -9.30 -3.68
C THR A 139 14.48 -8.00 -2.90
N ARG A 140 15.17 -6.94 -3.37
CA ARG A 140 15.07 -5.63 -2.74
C ARG A 140 13.68 -5.03 -2.95
N VAL A 141 12.99 -4.74 -1.85
CA VAL A 141 11.63 -4.21 -1.89
C VAL A 141 11.67 -2.69 -1.76
N TYR A 142 11.07 -2.01 -2.73
CA TYR A 142 10.98 -0.55 -2.74
C TYR A 142 9.52 -0.10 -2.76
N PRO A 143 9.18 1.09 -2.24
CA PRO A 143 7.80 1.61 -2.24
C PRO A 143 7.10 1.62 -3.62
N HIS A 144 7.85 1.75 -4.72
CA HIS A 144 7.28 1.68 -6.06
C HIS A 144 6.76 0.28 -6.44
N LEU A 145 7.30 -0.79 -5.86
CA LEU A 145 6.82 -2.16 -6.07
C LEU A 145 5.44 -2.36 -5.44
N PHE A 146 5.17 -1.78 -4.26
CA PHE A 146 3.84 -1.82 -3.65
C PHE A 146 2.79 -1.17 -4.55
N ARG A 147 3.10 0.02 -5.08
CA ARG A 147 2.22 0.73 -6.01
C ARG A 147 2.00 -0.06 -7.31
N HIS A 148 3.03 -0.73 -7.82
CA HIS A 148 2.93 -1.58 -9.01
C HIS A 148 2.10 -2.84 -8.76
N SER A 149 2.33 -3.56 -7.65
CA SER A 149 1.53 -4.72 -7.28
C SER A 149 0.06 -4.35 -7.05
N PHE A 150 -0.19 -3.24 -6.35
CA PHE A 150 -1.55 -2.69 -6.17
C PHE A 150 -2.23 -2.37 -7.51
N ALA A 151 -1.51 -1.66 -8.40
CA ALA A 151 -1.98 -1.36 -9.74
C ALA A 151 -2.38 -2.60 -10.52
N THR A 152 -1.48 -3.57 -10.57
CA THR A 152 -1.66 -4.82 -11.33
C THR A 152 -2.80 -5.64 -10.75
N HIS A 153 -2.90 -5.80 -9.43
CA HIS A 153 -3.95 -6.62 -8.82
C HIS A 153 -5.35 -5.99 -8.92
N ILE A 154 -5.49 -4.67 -8.79
CA ILE A 154 -6.78 -4.02 -9.04
C ILE A 154 -7.13 -4.10 -10.53
N LEU A 155 -6.17 -3.92 -11.45
CA LEU A 155 -6.41 -4.06 -12.88
C LEU A 155 -6.85 -5.46 -13.30
N GLU A 156 -6.23 -6.49 -12.74
CA GLU A 156 -6.53 -7.89 -13.04
C GLU A 156 -7.91 -8.34 -12.51
N SER A 157 -8.44 -7.65 -11.49
CA SER A 157 -9.71 -8.02 -10.84
C SER A 157 -10.90 -7.14 -11.20
N SER A 158 -10.69 -5.84 -11.40
CA SER A 158 -11.79 -4.88 -11.58
C SER A 158 -12.43 -4.91 -12.97
N HIS A 159 -11.75 -5.48 -13.98
CA HIS A 159 -12.10 -5.31 -15.40
C HIS A 159 -12.27 -3.83 -15.85
N ASP A 160 -11.98 -2.85 -14.97
CA ASP A 160 -12.18 -1.42 -15.17
C ASP A 160 -10.82 -0.69 -15.15
N LEU A 161 -10.20 -0.65 -16.32
CA LEU A 161 -8.92 0.02 -16.55
C LEU A 161 -8.97 1.53 -16.20
N ARG A 162 -10.13 2.18 -16.25
CA ARG A 162 -10.26 3.63 -16.00
C ARG A 162 -10.13 3.95 -14.51
N GLY A 163 -10.90 3.28 -13.65
CA GLY A 163 -10.84 3.48 -12.20
C GLY A 163 -9.43 3.27 -11.63
N VAL A 164 -8.66 2.32 -12.19
CA VAL A 164 -7.30 2.03 -11.72
C VAL A 164 -6.25 3.00 -12.27
N GLN A 165 -6.32 3.36 -13.56
CA GLN A 165 -5.41 4.37 -14.13
C GLN A 165 -5.54 5.73 -13.43
N GLU A 166 -6.73 6.04 -12.94
CA GLU A 166 -7.04 7.24 -12.20
C GLU A 166 -6.53 7.20 -10.74
N LEU A 167 -6.71 6.07 -10.04
CA LEU A 167 -6.18 5.81 -8.69
C LEU A 167 -4.65 5.91 -8.62
N LEU A 168 -3.98 5.49 -9.71
CA LEU A 168 -2.53 5.43 -9.84
C LEU A 168 -1.90 6.69 -10.43
N GLY A 169 -2.67 7.74 -10.73
CA GLY A 169 -2.17 9.06 -11.10
C GLY A 169 -1.03 9.04 -12.13
N HIS A 170 -1.41 8.85 -13.41
CA HIS A 170 -0.86 9.47 -14.63
C HIS A 170 -0.38 8.51 -15.75
N ALA A 171 -0.72 8.91 -16.99
CA ALA A 171 0.32 9.13 -18.01
C ALA A 171 0.12 10.46 -18.78
N ASN A 172 -1.10 10.86 -19.09
CA ASN A 172 -1.42 12.22 -19.56
C ASN A 172 -2.94 12.38 -19.56
N ILE A 173 -3.46 13.35 -18.82
CA ILE A 173 -4.61 14.19 -19.18
C ILE A 173 -4.80 15.17 -18.01
N SER A 174 -4.78 16.43 -18.39
CA SER A 174 -5.13 17.59 -17.61
C SER A 174 -6.50 17.42 -16.93
N THR A 175 -6.72 18.20 -15.89
CA THR A 175 -8.01 18.48 -15.25
C THR A 175 -8.63 17.41 -14.34
N THR A 176 -9.04 17.91 -13.18
CA THR A 176 -9.76 17.28 -12.07
C THR A 176 -10.92 16.42 -12.57
N GLN A 177 -11.11 15.24 -11.99
CA GLN A 177 -12.40 14.54 -12.08
C GLN A 177 -12.89 14.24 -10.66
N VAL A 178 -14.17 14.54 -10.48
CA VAL A 178 -14.92 14.48 -9.22
C VAL A 178 -15.32 13.02 -9.01
N TYR A 179 -14.84 12.40 -7.94
CA TYR A 179 -15.32 11.08 -7.49
C TYR A 179 -16.49 11.26 -6.54
N THR A 180 -17.41 10.30 -6.57
CA THR A 180 -18.46 10.16 -5.57
C THR A 180 -18.03 9.16 -4.50
N HIS A 181 -18.64 9.27 -3.32
CA HIS A 181 -18.39 8.32 -2.22
C HIS A 181 -18.69 6.85 -2.61
N LEU A 182 -19.60 6.63 -3.57
CA LEU A 182 -19.93 5.30 -4.10
C LEU A 182 -18.78 4.68 -4.90
N ASP A 183 -18.05 5.50 -5.67
CA ASP A 183 -16.87 5.05 -6.43
C ASP A 183 -15.75 4.58 -5.48
N PHE A 184 -15.61 5.24 -4.32
CA PHE A 184 -14.62 4.86 -3.30
C PHE A 184 -14.97 3.55 -2.59
N GLN A 185 -16.23 3.33 -2.23
CA GLN A 185 -16.66 2.08 -1.59
C GLN A 185 -16.48 0.89 -2.52
N HIS A 186 -16.82 1.04 -3.81
CA HIS A 186 -16.64 -0.02 -4.79
C HIS A 186 -15.16 -0.40 -4.98
N LEU A 187 -14.28 0.60 -5.08
CA LEU A 187 -12.83 0.38 -5.18
C LEU A 187 -12.26 -0.30 -3.93
N ALA A 188 -12.70 0.09 -2.73
CA ALA A 188 -12.30 -0.55 -1.48
C ALA A 188 -12.73 -2.02 -1.44
N GLN A 189 -13.93 -2.35 -1.91
CA GLN A 189 -14.43 -3.73 -1.98
C GLN A 189 -13.60 -4.59 -2.94
N ILE A 190 -13.28 -4.09 -4.14
CA ILE A 190 -12.43 -4.82 -5.10
C ILE A 190 -11.04 -5.07 -4.50
N TYR A 191 -10.47 -4.07 -3.83
CA TYR A 191 -9.21 -4.23 -3.12
C TYR A 191 -9.30 -5.30 -2.01
N ASP A 192 -10.34 -5.26 -1.18
CA ASP A 192 -10.49 -6.22 -0.08
C ASP A 192 -10.59 -7.67 -0.60
N GLN A 193 -11.24 -7.87 -1.75
CA GLN A 193 -11.34 -9.17 -2.42
C GLN A 193 -10.01 -9.65 -3.02
N THR A 194 -9.15 -8.72 -3.45
CA THR A 194 -7.85 -9.03 -4.07
C THR A 194 -6.67 -8.93 -3.12
N HIS A 195 -6.92 -8.59 -1.86
CA HIS A 195 -5.87 -8.49 -0.88
C HIS A 195 -5.11 -9.82 -0.75
N PRO A 196 -3.76 -9.84 -0.75
CA PRO A 196 -3.00 -11.09 -0.68
C PRO A 196 -3.34 -11.90 0.58
N ARG A 197 -3.64 -11.22 1.69
CA ARG A 197 -4.08 -11.86 2.94
C ARG A 197 -5.52 -12.38 2.91
N ALA A 198 -6.37 -11.90 2.00
CA ALA A 198 -7.72 -12.43 1.82
C ALA A 198 -7.72 -13.80 1.13
N ARG A 199 -6.72 -14.08 0.28
CA ARG A 199 -6.53 -15.40 -0.34
C ARG A 199 -6.07 -16.45 0.67
N LEU A 200 -5.04 -16.14 1.46
CA LEU A 200 -4.52 -17.05 2.50
C LEU A 200 -5.60 -17.50 3.49
N LYS A 201 -6.48 -16.58 3.92
CA LYS A 201 -7.53 -16.92 4.88
C LYS A 201 -8.59 -17.88 4.32
N LYS A 202 -8.86 -17.85 3.01
CA LYS A 202 -9.80 -18.80 2.38
C LYS A 202 -9.22 -20.21 2.34
N ASP A 203 -7.93 -20.32 2.05
CA ASP A 203 -7.25 -21.62 1.99
C ASP A 203 -7.18 -22.29 3.38
N ASP A 204 -7.08 -21.50 4.46
CA ASP A 204 -7.11 -21.99 5.86
C ASP A 204 -8.52 -22.39 6.34
N GLU A 205 -9.60 -21.86 5.75
CA GLU A 205 -11.00 -22.18 6.11
C GLU A 205 -11.56 -23.38 5.31
N GLU A 206 -10.91 -23.76 4.21
CA GLU A 206 -11.26 -24.92 3.37
C GLU A 206 -10.46 -26.21 3.71
N HIS A 207 -9.69 -26.22 4.80
CA HIS A 207 -8.95 -27.39 5.34
C HIS A 207 -9.32 -27.68 6.80
#